data_AF-A0A395SCQ8-F1
#
_entry.id   AF-A0A395SCQ8-F1
#
_cell.length_a   1.000
_cell.length_b   1.000
_cell.length_c   1.000
_cell.angle_alpha   90.00
_cell.angle_beta   90.00
_cell.angle_gamma   90.00
#
_symmetry.space_group_name_H-M   'P 1'
#
loop_
_entity.id
_entity.type
_entity.pdbx_description
1 polymer ?
#
loop_
_entity_poly.entity_id
_entity_poly.type
_entity_poly.pdbx_seq_one_letter_code
_entity_poly.pdbx_strand_id
1 'polypeptide(L)'
;MRVVNLAALSLFFSGSLAADCFGSPGIAEKFIEGYWDARQKMCSNTECAYQQPCTVTTSKKYTAIGSATLQIELKRKNTDGKQGYKDCWDATENIIIQCVREREIYGGTWQANGQLYQFNGYFK
;
A
#
# COMPACT_ATOMS: atom_id res chain seq x y z
N MET A 1 0.39 -56.07 -1.10
CA MET A 1 0.43 -54.88 -0.20
C MET A 1 1.62 -54.01 -0.57
N ARG A 2 1.37 -52.73 -0.85
CA ARG A 2 2.28 -51.56 -1.08
C ARG A 2 1.47 -50.59 -1.96
N VAL A 3 0.58 -49.78 -1.39
CA VAL A 3 0.78 -48.41 -0.84
C VAL A 3 1.56 -47.52 -1.81
N VAL A 4 0.85 -46.61 -2.50
CA VAL A 4 1.19 -45.17 -2.50
C VAL A 4 -0.13 -44.40 -2.57
N ASN A 5 -0.58 -43.87 -1.43
CA ASN A 5 -1.60 -42.85 -1.39
C ASN A 5 -1.04 -41.60 -2.08
N LEU A 6 -1.72 -41.09 -3.12
CA LEU A 6 -1.46 -39.76 -3.63
C LEU A 6 -1.79 -38.77 -2.52
N ALA A 7 -0.75 -38.29 -1.84
CA ALA A 7 -0.86 -37.16 -0.93
C ALA A 7 -1.36 -35.96 -1.73
N ALA A 8 -2.58 -35.51 -1.44
CA ALA A 8 -3.09 -34.22 -1.86
C ALA A 8 -2.10 -33.16 -1.38
N LEU A 9 -1.42 -32.51 -2.32
CA LEU A 9 -0.63 -31.30 -2.07
C LEU A 9 -1.61 -30.15 -1.81
N SER A 10 -2.18 -30.10 -0.61
CA SER A 10 -2.83 -28.90 -0.11
C SER A 10 -1.73 -27.88 0.23
N LEU A 11 -1.31 -27.11 -0.79
CA LEU A 11 -0.59 -25.87 -0.58
C LEU A 11 -1.55 -24.89 0.09
N PHE A 12 -1.65 -24.97 1.42
CA PHE A 12 -2.11 -23.86 2.21
C PHE A 12 -1.06 -22.76 2.04
N PHE A 13 -1.26 -21.90 1.04
CA PHE A 13 -0.70 -20.56 1.07
C PHE A 13 -1.37 -19.85 2.25
N SER A 14 -0.86 -20.08 3.45
CA SER A 14 -0.92 -19.11 4.53
C SER A 14 -0.03 -17.95 4.10
N GLY A 15 -0.44 -17.26 3.03
CA GLY A 15 0.18 -16.03 2.60
C GLY A 15 0.00 -15.08 3.76
N SER A 16 1.07 -14.85 4.52
CA SER A 16 1.23 -13.57 5.20
C SER A 16 0.83 -12.52 4.17
N LEU A 17 -0.26 -11.80 4.42
CA LEU A 17 -0.66 -10.68 3.58
C LEU A 17 0.50 -9.69 3.73
N ALA A 18 1.45 -9.77 2.80
CA ALA A 18 2.57 -8.87 2.71
C ALA A 18 2.21 -7.85 1.65
N ALA A 19 2.53 -6.58 1.89
CA ALA A 19 2.41 -5.58 0.87
C ALA A 19 3.34 -5.94 -0.29
N ASP A 20 2.83 -5.84 -1.51
CA ASP A 20 3.66 -6.02 -2.70
C ASP A 20 4.40 -4.69 -2.94
N CYS A 21 5.63 -4.62 -2.43
CA CYS A 21 6.48 -3.44 -2.53
C CYS A 21 7.23 -3.41 -3.86
N PHE A 22 7.10 -2.32 -4.60
CA PHE A 22 7.76 -2.16 -5.90
C PHE A 22 8.58 -0.86 -5.96
N GLY A 23 9.74 -0.96 -6.61
CA GLY A 23 10.72 0.11 -6.71
C GLY A 23 12.07 -0.29 -6.14
N SER A 24 12.99 0.68 -6.08
CA SER A 24 14.30 0.51 -5.46
C SER A 24 14.30 1.09 -4.04
N PRO A 25 15.00 0.46 -3.08
CA PRO A 25 15.25 1.05 -1.77
C PRO A 25 15.92 2.42 -1.90
N GLY A 26 15.55 3.35 -1.02
CA GLY A 26 16.12 4.69 -0.96
C GLY A 26 15.99 5.26 0.44
N ILE A 27 15.43 6.47 0.53
CA ILE A 27 15.20 7.20 1.79
C ILE A 27 13.71 7.42 2.03
N ALA A 28 12.86 6.46 1.63
CA ALA A 28 11.40 6.63 1.64
C ALA A 28 10.85 6.94 3.04
N GLU A 29 11.47 6.40 4.10
CA GLU A 29 11.10 6.68 5.50
C GLU A 29 11.17 8.18 5.82
N LYS A 30 12.09 8.94 5.21
CA LYS A 30 12.20 10.40 5.43
C LYS A 30 10.99 11.18 4.93
N PHE A 31 10.16 10.56 4.08
CA PHE A 31 8.94 11.13 3.53
C PHE A 31 7.68 10.46 4.10
N ILE A 32 7.80 9.61 5.13
CA ILE A 32 6.70 8.77 5.65
C ILE A 32 5.46 9.57 6.07
N GLU A 33 5.63 10.78 6.59
CA GLU A 33 4.52 11.68 6.92
C GLU A 33 3.63 11.97 5.71
N GLY A 34 4.21 12.14 4.51
CA GLY A 34 3.43 12.35 3.30
C GLY A 34 2.54 11.16 2.93
N TYR A 35 2.98 9.94 3.25
CA TYR A 35 2.15 8.73 3.08
C TYR A 35 1.02 8.66 4.10
N TRP A 36 1.30 9.01 5.36
CA TRP A 36 0.25 9.11 6.39
C TRP A 36 -0.79 10.18 6.05
N ASP A 37 -0.37 11.32 5.51
CA ASP A 37 -1.28 12.38 5.06
C ASP A 37 -2.17 11.91 3.91
N ALA A 38 -1.60 11.18 2.94
CA ALA A 38 -2.35 10.61 1.83
C ALA A 38 -3.36 9.55 2.33
N ARG A 39 -2.94 8.66 3.25
CA ARG A 39 -3.84 7.73 3.95
C ARG A 39 -4.99 8.48 4.61
N GLN A 40 -4.69 9.54 5.35
CA GLN A 40 -5.71 10.33 6.05
C GLN A 40 -6.73 10.86 5.05
N LYS A 41 -6.30 11.61 4.01
CA LYS A 41 -7.19 12.21 2.99
C LYS A 41 -8.14 11.19 2.34
N MET A 42 -7.64 9.99 2.03
CA MET A 42 -8.44 8.95 1.38
C MET A 42 -9.33 8.19 2.36
N CYS A 43 -8.79 7.75 3.48
CA CYS A 43 -9.48 6.83 4.40
C CYS A 43 -10.42 7.55 5.37
N SER A 44 -10.27 8.86 5.60
CA SER A 44 -11.28 9.68 6.29
C SER A 44 -12.39 10.19 5.37
N ASN A 45 -12.40 9.81 4.08
CA ASN A 45 -13.32 10.28 3.06
C ASN A 45 -13.37 11.81 2.90
N THR A 46 -12.27 12.51 3.19
CA THR A 46 -12.21 13.97 3.08
C THR A 46 -12.05 14.41 1.61
N GLU A 47 -11.24 13.69 0.84
CA GLU A 47 -11.03 13.95 -0.60
C GLU A 47 -11.57 12.83 -1.49
N CYS A 48 -12.15 11.78 -0.90
CA CYS A 48 -12.66 10.62 -1.62
C CYS A 48 -14.08 10.27 -1.17
N ALA A 49 -14.97 9.99 -2.12
CA ALA A 49 -16.25 9.36 -1.80
C ALA A 49 -16.04 7.97 -1.20
N TYR A 50 -16.93 7.55 -0.30
CA TYR A 50 -16.84 6.27 0.40
C TYR A 50 -16.75 5.10 -0.60
N GLN A 51 -15.64 4.34 -0.53
CA GLN A 51 -15.39 3.12 -1.30
C GLN A 51 -15.45 3.24 -2.84
N GLN A 52 -15.42 4.47 -3.36
CA GLN A 52 -15.30 4.70 -4.80
C GLN A 52 -13.84 4.71 -5.23
N PRO A 53 -13.54 4.38 -6.51
CA PRO A 53 -12.23 4.64 -7.09
C PRO A 53 -11.81 6.09 -6.82
N CYS A 54 -10.61 6.28 -6.31
CA CYS A 54 -10.13 7.61 -5.93
C CYS A 54 -8.61 7.67 -6.02
N THR A 55 -8.09 8.86 -6.31
CA THR A 55 -6.66 9.16 -6.24
C THR A 55 -6.49 10.40 -5.39
N VAL A 56 -5.63 10.32 -4.38
CA VAL A 56 -5.19 11.49 -3.60
C VAL A 56 -3.70 11.68 -3.77
N THR A 57 -3.28 12.94 -3.72
CA THR A 57 -1.87 13.31 -3.85
C THR A 57 -1.46 14.19 -2.68
N THR A 58 -0.29 13.90 -2.12
CA THR A 58 0.40 14.71 -1.13
C THR A 58 1.81 14.98 -1.60
N SER A 59 2.50 15.90 -0.92
CA SER A 59 3.88 16.23 -1.25
C SER A 59 4.64 16.51 0.03
N LYS A 60 5.84 15.95 0.13
CA LYS A 60 6.71 16.17 1.29
C LYS A 60 8.10 16.58 0.84
N LYS A 61 8.59 17.67 1.41
CA LYS A 61 9.94 18.18 1.18
C LYS A 61 10.87 17.66 2.28
N TYR A 62 12.06 17.23 1.89
CA TYR A 62 13.14 16.86 2.80
C TYR A 62 14.37 17.72 2.50
N THR A 63 14.77 18.56 3.45
CA THR A 63 15.76 19.62 3.24
C THR A 63 17.20 19.19 3.50
N ALA A 64 17.43 18.04 4.15
CA ALA A 64 18.78 17.61 4.52
C ALA A 64 19.62 17.10 3.32
N ILE A 65 18.99 16.74 2.20
CA ILE A 65 19.65 16.30 0.97
C ILE A 65 19.17 17.19 -0.17
N GLY A 66 19.83 18.33 -0.38
CA GLY A 66 19.63 19.17 -1.57
C GLY A 66 18.21 19.68 -1.82
N SER A 67 17.33 19.69 -0.81
CA SER A 67 15.89 19.99 -0.97
C SER A 67 15.18 19.09 -1.99
N ALA A 68 15.09 17.79 -1.71
CA ALA A 68 14.24 16.89 -2.49
C ALA A 68 12.75 17.05 -2.12
N THR A 69 11.87 17.10 -3.12
CA THR A 69 10.42 17.05 -2.91
C THR A 69 9.87 15.75 -3.48
N LEU A 70 9.26 14.92 -2.64
CA LEU A 70 8.57 13.71 -3.05
C LEU A 70 7.09 14.02 -3.25
N GLN A 71 6.55 13.68 -4.41
CA GLN A 71 5.10 13.55 -4.64
C GLN A 71 4.70 12.14 -4.22
N ILE A 72 3.65 12.02 -3.40
CA ILE A 72 3.09 10.74 -2.98
C ILE A 72 1.67 10.67 -3.51
N GLU A 73 1.40 9.64 -4.29
CA GLU A 73 0.08 9.35 -4.83
C GLU A 73 -0.46 8.08 -4.16
N LEU A 74 -1.69 8.15 -3.64
CA LEU A 74 -2.44 7.00 -3.16
C LEU A 74 -3.65 6.79 -4.06
N LYS A 75 -3.73 5.60 -4.66
CA LYS A 75 -4.83 5.15 -5.51
C LYS A 75 -5.64 4.06 -4.80
N ARG A 76 -6.96 4.18 -4.86
CA ARG A 76 -7.92 3.11 -4.55
C ARG A 76 -8.66 2.75 -5.82
N LYS A 77 -8.69 1.46 -6.15
CA LYS A 77 -9.48 0.89 -7.24
C LYS A 77 -10.45 -0.13 -6.68
N ASN A 78 -11.71 -0.05 -7.13
CA ASN A 78 -12.69 -1.09 -6.84
C ASN A 78 -12.49 -2.23 -7.85
N THR A 79 -12.10 -3.40 -7.36
CA THR A 79 -11.81 -4.61 -8.16
C THR A 79 -12.96 -5.61 -8.14
N ASP A 80 -13.90 -5.52 -7.18
CA ASP A 80 -14.87 -6.61 -6.95
C ASP A 80 -16.21 -6.15 -6.32
N GLY A 81 -16.50 -4.85 -6.30
CA GLY A 81 -17.77 -4.28 -5.84
C GLY A 81 -18.03 -4.38 -4.32
N LYS A 82 -17.10 -4.96 -3.56
CA LYS A 82 -17.26 -5.24 -2.12
C LYS A 82 -16.92 -4.02 -1.25
N GLN A 83 -17.64 -3.93 -0.13
CA GLN A 83 -17.52 -2.85 0.84
C GLN A 83 -16.42 -3.17 1.87
N GLY A 84 -15.36 -2.36 1.90
CA GLY A 84 -14.27 -2.46 2.88
C GLY A 84 -13.79 -1.11 3.42
N TYR A 85 -14.33 -0.63 4.55
CA TYR A 85 -13.91 0.66 5.14
C TYR A 85 -12.71 0.52 6.08
N LYS A 86 -12.76 -0.45 7.00
CA LYS A 86 -11.61 -0.80 7.86
C LYS A 86 -10.39 -1.19 7.02
N ASP A 87 -10.65 -1.79 5.86
CA ASP A 87 -9.63 -2.21 4.92
C ASP A 87 -8.81 -1.06 4.34
N CYS A 88 -9.36 0.16 4.24
CA CYS A 88 -8.57 1.32 3.80
C CYS A 88 -7.44 1.61 4.78
N TRP A 89 -7.79 1.69 6.07
CA TRP A 89 -6.85 2.01 7.13
C TRP A 89 -5.81 0.90 7.30
N ASP A 90 -6.24 -0.35 7.32
CA ASP A 90 -5.35 -1.49 7.51
C ASP A 90 -4.47 -1.73 6.27
N ALA A 91 -5.01 -1.65 5.05
CA ALA A 91 -4.24 -1.84 3.82
C ALA A 91 -3.15 -0.77 3.65
N THR A 92 -3.50 0.49 3.82
CA THR A 92 -2.54 1.61 3.69
C THR A 92 -1.48 1.56 4.79
N GLU A 93 -1.85 1.20 6.02
CA GLU A 93 -0.90 1.01 7.11
C GLU A 93 0.10 -0.10 6.83
N ASN A 94 -0.38 -1.25 6.33
CA ASN A 94 0.50 -2.35 5.96
C ASN A 94 1.49 -1.95 4.85
N ILE A 95 1.06 -1.21 3.83
CA ILE A 95 1.97 -0.71 2.78
C ILE A 95 3.00 0.26 3.39
N ILE A 96 2.57 1.19 4.24
CA ILE A 96 3.47 2.19 4.82
C ILE A 96 4.51 1.54 5.73
N ILE A 97 4.11 0.59 6.57
CA ILE A 97 5.04 -0.11 7.47
C ILE A 97 5.98 -1.00 6.65
N GLN A 98 5.44 -1.88 5.81
CA GLN A 98 6.25 -2.93 5.17
C GLN A 98 7.09 -2.41 3.99
N CYS A 99 6.59 -1.43 3.23
CA CYS A 99 7.31 -0.90 2.07
C CYS A 99 8.10 0.36 2.41
N VAL A 100 7.44 1.37 2.99
CA VAL A 100 8.04 2.70 3.16
C VAL A 100 8.99 2.73 4.35
N ARG A 101 8.59 2.13 5.49
CA ARG A 101 9.38 2.16 6.73
C ARG A 101 10.44 1.07 6.77
N GLU A 102 10.04 -0.18 6.57
CA GLU A 102 10.96 -1.33 6.77
C GLU A 102 11.90 -1.57 5.60
N ARG A 103 11.49 -1.24 4.38
CA ARG A 103 12.27 -1.50 3.15
C ARG A 103 12.77 -0.23 2.47
N GLU A 104 12.36 0.94 2.96
CA GLU A 104 12.62 2.25 2.34
C GLU A 104 12.26 2.32 0.84
N ILE A 105 11.20 1.61 0.45
CA ILE A 105 10.67 1.57 -0.93
C ILE A 105 9.51 2.57 -1.05
N TYR A 106 9.51 3.34 -2.13
CA TYR A 106 8.53 4.43 -2.38
C TYR A 106 7.16 3.97 -2.88
N GLY A 107 6.99 2.68 -3.17
CA GLY A 107 5.78 2.14 -3.78
C GLY A 107 5.37 0.82 -3.16
N GLY A 108 4.06 0.59 -3.12
CA GLY A 108 3.53 -0.70 -2.72
C GLY A 108 2.04 -0.83 -2.99
N THR A 109 1.58 -2.07 -3.13
CA THR A 109 0.15 -2.38 -3.26
C THR A 109 -0.34 -3.32 -2.16
N TRP A 110 -1.65 -3.23 -1.92
CA TRP A 110 -2.37 -4.15 -1.06
C TRP A 110 -3.79 -4.31 -1.56
N GLN A 111 -4.23 -5.57 -1.68
CA GLN A 111 -5.61 -5.90 -2.03
C GLN A 111 -6.35 -6.38 -0.78
N ALA A 112 -7.47 -5.74 -0.46
CA ALA A 112 -8.33 -6.11 0.66
C ALA A 112 -9.80 -5.98 0.25
N ASN A 113 -10.59 -7.04 0.46
CA ASN A 113 -12.04 -7.05 0.26
C ASN A 113 -12.50 -6.41 -1.06
N GLY A 114 -11.85 -6.77 -2.17
CA GLY A 114 -12.20 -6.27 -3.50
C GLY A 114 -11.80 -4.82 -3.76
N GLN A 115 -10.96 -4.22 -2.92
CA GLN A 115 -10.32 -2.92 -3.14
C GLN A 115 -8.82 -3.10 -3.28
N LEU A 116 -8.23 -2.47 -4.29
CA LEU A 116 -6.78 -2.38 -4.47
C LEU A 116 -6.30 -1.00 -4.06
N TYR A 117 -5.41 -0.95 -3.09
CA TYR A 117 -4.70 0.24 -2.65
C TYR A 117 -3.29 0.22 -3.22
N GLN A 118 -2.85 1.36 -3.74
CA GLN A 118 -1.52 1.49 -4.33
C GLN A 118 -0.92 2.86 -3.97
N PHE A 119 0.27 2.84 -3.39
CA PHE A 119 1.11 4.02 -3.22
C PHE A 119 2.14 4.11 -4.35
N ASN A 120 2.34 5.32 -4.87
CA ASN A 120 3.45 5.66 -5.76
C ASN A 120 4.12 6.94 -5.27
N GLY A 121 5.38 6.83 -4.84
CA GLY A 121 6.24 7.98 -4.53
C GLY A 121 7.21 8.27 -5.68
N TYR A 122 7.29 9.52 -6.11
CA TYR A 122 8.24 9.96 -7.14
C TYR A 122 8.75 11.37 -6.86
N PHE A 123 10.03 11.61 -7.15
CA PHE A 123 10.64 12.93 -6.95
C PHE A 123 10.18 13.92 -8.03
N LYS A 124 9.98 15.17 -7.61
CA LYS A 124 9.70 16.30 -8.49
C LYS A 124 10.95 17.15 -8.72
#